data_AF-A0A942AUK6-F1
#
_entry.id   AF-A0A942AUK6-F1
#
_cell.length_a   1.000
_cell.length_b   1.000
_cell.length_c   1.000
_cell.angle_alpha   90.00
_cell.angle_beta   90.00
_cell.angle_gamma   90.00
#
_symmetry.space_group_name_H-M   'P 1'
#
loop_
_entity.id
_entity.type
_entity.pdbx_description
1 polymer ?
#
loop_
_entity_poly.entity_id
_entity_poly.type
_entity_poly.pdbx_seq_one_letter_code
_entity_poly.pdbx_strand_id
1 'polypeptide(L)'
;MKYLNKTVWCFCLSALLFGGCDSGKEEIPYRENPVAVRFSVAEDSFVQTRADLIGKDGTGPQYGTIYIRQTPKEDQNTHMWGHYRVTEGQSGSLTLEDKEHLYWLDSETEYFFEAISVPVNGNDIERSGGVTFTDEMPYESGGQGEVTFGGYDTGLEYFVGVTVGPQKLSNGQTVTMSMARQIGKIIFKTIKYKNASDVENENVEECRIIFPNLPTKATFDLDRMYRVNQVTMDPQPLGMNGRNYLCLTDSDEKGIKMTWKKALYPKPTHLTEDEHNSKTQAIYLPTFMFWDGKDNKPENQSGFFIIQYKDRTYTGNLNVKTLGTNDYIRLWPGDCLRVIVTLQDGPAGGGGDGSAIAEWSIAAEQEIPHYPLPGIYTAEDAQELFAVLQSGKVIPERFYKEENGKKVIRLFTNIDWSMVTTELIIPDDFVFVGQGYNVRLGEGGSISGTMEGLLYINGKRYEDGVLVDALRKSGTYKKHDSVC
;
A
#
# COMPACT_ATOMS: atom_id res chain seq x y z
N MET A 1 -69.80 8.16 -20.10
CA MET A 1 -71.02 8.06 -19.27
C MET A 1 -70.85 6.84 -18.37
N LYS A 2 -70.47 7.03 -17.10
CA LYS A 2 -71.28 6.77 -15.88
C LYS A 2 -72.01 5.42 -15.98
N TYR A 3 -71.72 4.42 -15.15
CA TYR A 3 -71.96 4.46 -13.71
C TYR A 3 -70.98 3.64 -12.87
N LEU A 4 -70.63 4.25 -11.74
CA LEU A 4 -70.04 3.68 -10.53
C LEU A 4 -71.12 2.88 -9.78
N ASN A 5 -70.81 1.71 -9.22
CA ASN A 5 -71.48 1.29 -8.00
C ASN A 5 -70.58 0.41 -7.12
N LYS A 6 -70.41 0.87 -5.88
CA LYS A 6 -69.70 0.22 -4.77
C LYS A 6 -70.49 -1.00 -4.31
N THR A 7 -69.80 -2.07 -3.96
CA THR A 7 -70.31 -3.06 -3.00
C THR A 7 -69.12 -3.61 -2.22
N VAL A 8 -69.04 -3.21 -0.94
CA VAL A 8 -68.11 -3.70 0.08
C VAL A 8 -68.76 -4.91 0.73
N TRP A 9 -68.10 -6.07 0.70
CA TRP A 9 -68.45 -7.22 1.54
C TRP A 9 -67.19 -7.68 2.28
N CYS A 10 -67.14 -7.36 3.57
CA CYS A 10 -66.32 -8.07 4.55
C CYS A 10 -66.97 -9.42 4.81
N PHE A 11 -66.24 -10.52 4.58
CA PHE A 11 -66.50 -11.78 5.26
C PHE A 11 -65.21 -12.28 5.89
N CYS A 12 -65.26 -12.41 7.21
CA CYS A 12 -64.26 -13.02 8.04
C CYS A 12 -64.14 -14.53 7.74
N LEU A 13 -62.89 -14.99 7.73
CA LEU A 13 -62.36 -16.29 8.16
C LEU A 13 -63.33 -17.48 8.26
N SER A 14 -63.03 -18.54 7.53
CA SER A 14 -63.22 -19.92 8.01
C SER A 14 -62.00 -20.74 7.62
N ALA A 15 -61.28 -21.17 8.65
CA ALA A 15 -60.13 -22.04 8.56
C ALA A 15 -60.51 -23.39 7.94
N LEU A 16 -59.73 -23.83 6.95
CA LEU A 16 -59.59 -25.24 6.60
C LEU A 16 -58.12 -25.60 6.81
N LEU A 17 -57.86 -26.15 8.00
CA LEU A 17 -56.65 -26.88 8.32
C LEU A 17 -56.65 -28.18 7.52
N PHE A 18 -55.83 -28.24 6.48
CA PHE A 18 -55.29 -29.51 6.00
C PHE A 18 -53.79 -29.52 6.33
N GLY A 19 -53.44 -30.28 7.35
CA GLY A 19 -52.06 -30.64 7.64
C GLY A 19 -51.55 -31.56 6.55
N GLY A 20 -50.65 -31.02 5.72
CA GLY A 20 -49.65 -31.79 5.00
C GLY A 20 -48.29 -31.32 5.50
N CYS A 21 -47.65 -32.12 6.35
CA CYS A 21 -46.20 -32.02 6.55
C CYS A 21 -45.56 -32.38 5.22
N ASP A 22 -45.06 -31.38 4.50
CA ASP A 22 -43.90 -31.59 3.66
C ASP A 22 -42.90 -30.45 3.92
N SER A 23 -41.69 -30.86 4.26
CA SER A 23 -40.61 -30.04 4.77
C SER A 23 -39.98 -29.24 3.63
N GLY A 24 -40.68 -28.19 3.19
CA GLY A 24 -40.10 -27.12 2.40
C GLY A 24 -39.85 -25.93 3.30
N LYS A 25 -38.66 -25.84 3.91
CA LYS A 25 -38.16 -24.51 4.28
C LYS A 25 -37.99 -23.77 2.97
N GLU A 26 -38.92 -22.88 2.64
CA GLU A 26 -38.59 -21.74 1.80
C GLU A 26 -37.47 -21.03 2.56
N GLU A 27 -36.22 -21.29 2.15
CA GLU A 27 -35.12 -20.38 2.40
C GLU A 27 -35.51 -19.08 1.71
N ILE A 28 -36.11 -18.18 2.48
CA ILE A 28 -36.06 -16.76 2.15
C ILE A 28 -34.56 -16.45 2.15
N PRO A 29 -33.91 -16.17 1.00
CA PRO A 29 -32.52 -15.81 1.02
C PRO A 29 -32.45 -14.53 1.84
N TYR A 30 -31.70 -14.57 2.95
CA TYR A 30 -31.25 -13.34 3.58
C TYR A 30 -30.47 -12.60 2.48
N ARG A 31 -31.09 -11.60 1.84
CA ARG A 31 -30.31 -10.58 1.15
C ARG A 31 -29.54 -9.90 2.25
N GLU A 32 -28.29 -10.29 2.41
CA GLU A 32 -27.36 -9.53 3.22
C GLU A 32 -27.42 -8.08 2.71
N ASN A 33 -27.73 -7.14 3.59
CA ASN A 33 -27.68 -5.74 3.19
C ASN A 33 -26.23 -5.43 2.78
N PRO A 34 -26.01 -4.65 1.69
CA PRO A 34 -24.67 -4.31 1.27
C PRO A 34 -23.83 -3.76 2.42
N VAL A 35 -22.63 -4.32 2.62
CA VAL A 35 -21.74 -3.96 3.72
C VAL A 35 -20.60 -3.12 3.17
N ALA A 36 -20.38 -1.92 3.71
CA ALA A 36 -19.28 -1.07 3.26
C ALA A 36 -17.92 -1.78 3.47
N VAL A 37 -17.07 -1.74 2.46
CA VAL A 37 -15.71 -2.28 2.51
C VAL A 37 -14.87 -1.38 3.43
N ARG A 38 -14.05 -1.99 4.29
CA ARG A 38 -13.03 -1.29 5.07
C ARG A 38 -11.65 -1.57 4.48
N PHE A 39 -10.72 -0.63 4.60
CA PHE A 39 -9.37 -0.81 4.08
C PHE A 39 -8.33 -0.67 5.20
N SER A 40 -7.32 -1.52 5.15
CA SER A 40 -6.10 -1.42 5.96
C SER A 40 -4.88 -1.36 5.05
N VAL A 41 -4.16 -0.24 5.04
CA VAL A 41 -3.03 0.00 4.14
C VAL A 41 -1.68 0.02 4.88
N ALA A 42 -0.67 -0.58 4.26
CA ALA A 42 0.71 -0.55 4.73
C ALA A 42 1.65 -0.23 3.57
N GLU A 43 2.78 0.41 3.86
CA GLU A 43 3.82 0.69 2.89
C GLU A 43 4.94 -0.34 2.97
N ASP A 44 5.44 -0.70 1.81
CA ASP A 44 6.72 -1.38 1.70
C ASP A 44 7.87 -0.49 2.22
N SER A 45 8.93 -1.08 2.76
CA SER A 45 10.13 -0.38 3.15
C SER A 45 11.33 -1.00 2.45
N PHE A 46 12.18 -0.15 1.84
CA PHE A 46 13.35 -0.55 1.06
C PHE A 46 14.35 -1.47 1.81
N VAL A 47 14.28 -1.61 3.14
CA VAL A 47 15.23 -2.37 3.96
C VAL A 47 14.55 -3.11 5.14
N GLN A 48 13.30 -3.54 5.01
CA GLN A 48 12.63 -4.27 6.10
C GLN A 48 12.08 -5.63 5.67
N THR A 49 12.05 -6.57 6.62
CA THR A 49 11.39 -7.88 6.49
C THR A 49 9.86 -7.79 6.61
N ARG A 50 9.29 -6.61 6.91
CA ARG A 50 7.87 -6.37 7.24
C ARG A 50 7.46 -4.97 6.80
N ALA A 51 6.18 -4.78 6.43
CA ALA A 51 5.63 -3.49 6.06
C ALA A 51 5.19 -2.68 7.29
N ASP A 52 5.37 -1.36 7.27
CA ASP A 52 4.84 -0.48 8.31
C ASP A 52 3.49 0.11 7.87
N LEU A 53 2.57 0.30 8.81
CA LEU A 53 1.28 0.90 8.49
C LEU A 53 1.46 2.34 8.00
N ILE A 54 0.79 2.68 6.90
CA ILE A 54 0.84 4.04 6.36
C ILE A 54 0.30 5.02 7.42
N GLY A 55 0.99 6.13 7.63
CA GLY A 55 0.60 7.16 8.59
C GLY A 55 1.05 6.92 10.04
N LYS A 56 1.76 5.83 10.33
CA LYS A 56 2.40 5.59 11.64
C LYS A 56 3.32 6.72 12.09
N ASP A 57 4.03 7.34 11.16
CA ASP A 57 4.99 8.40 11.45
C ASP A 57 4.42 9.81 11.16
N GLY A 58 3.09 9.93 11.08
CA GLY A 58 2.43 11.20 10.71
C GLY A 58 2.52 11.56 9.23
N THR A 59 3.03 10.65 8.40
CA THR A 59 3.18 10.82 6.94
C THR A 59 1.90 10.59 6.15
N GLY A 60 0.80 10.19 6.80
CA GLY A 60 -0.48 9.86 6.16
C GLY A 60 -0.96 10.91 5.14
N PRO A 61 -0.95 12.21 5.46
CA PRO A 61 -1.34 13.26 4.52
C PRO A 61 -0.49 13.33 3.24
N GLN A 62 0.75 12.86 3.26
CA GLN A 62 1.66 12.91 2.10
C GLN A 62 1.24 11.96 0.97
N TYR A 63 0.49 10.90 1.30
CA TYR A 63 -0.05 9.97 0.32
C TYR A 63 -1.19 10.58 -0.52
N GLY A 64 -1.71 11.75 -0.11
CA GLY A 64 -2.79 12.42 -0.79
C GLY A 64 -4.04 11.54 -0.90
N THR A 65 -4.61 11.48 -2.10
CA THR A 65 -5.82 10.69 -2.37
C THR A 65 -5.43 9.29 -2.84
N ILE A 66 -5.96 8.26 -2.20
CA ILE A 66 -5.83 6.86 -2.60
C ILE A 66 -7.10 6.48 -3.35
N TYR A 67 -6.94 6.27 -4.65
CA TYR A 67 -8.01 5.81 -5.54
C TYR A 67 -8.06 4.30 -5.46
N ILE A 68 -9.24 3.74 -5.16
CA ILE A 68 -9.46 2.30 -5.10
C ILE A 68 -10.55 1.91 -6.09
N ARG A 69 -10.20 1.03 -7.01
CA ARG A 69 -11.10 0.36 -7.94
C ARG A 69 -11.51 -0.99 -7.39
N GLN A 70 -12.81 -1.26 -7.35
CA GLN A 70 -13.39 -2.57 -7.04
C GLN A 70 -13.99 -3.16 -8.32
N THR A 71 -13.54 -4.36 -8.68
CA THR A 71 -13.94 -5.07 -9.90
C THR A 71 -14.45 -6.47 -9.54
N PRO A 72 -15.72 -6.82 -9.86
CA PRO A 72 -16.23 -8.17 -9.65
C PRO A 72 -15.41 -9.21 -10.43
N LYS A 73 -15.10 -10.36 -9.81
CA LYS A 73 -14.35 -11.44 -10.46
C LYS A 73 -15.04 -11.93 -11.74
N GLU A 74 -16.36 -12.04 -11.70
CA GLU A 74 -17.20 -12.55 -12.79
C GLU A 74 -17.50 -11.51 -13.88
N ASP A 75 -17.28 -10.22 -13.62
CA ASP A 75 -17.47 -9.14 -14.59
C ASP A 75 -16.37 -8.09 -14.48
N GLN A 76 -15.30 -8.32 -15.24
CA GLN A 76 -14.12 -7.48 -15.25
C GLN A 76 -14.33 -6.12 -15.95
N ASN A 77 -15.50 -5.86 -16.56
CA ASN A 77 -15.80 -4.58 -17.20
C ASN A 77 -16.56 -3.61 -16.29
N THR A 78 -17.08 -4.11 -15.15
CA THR A 78 -17.78 -3.27 -14.19
C THR A 78 -16.80 -2.79 -13.12
N HIS A 79 -16.58 -1.48 -13.06
CA HIS A 79 -15.68 -0.85 -12.11
C HIS A 79 -16.45 0.07 -11.17
N MET A 80 -16.22 -0.08 -9.87
CA MET A 80 -16.69 0.84 -8.84
C MET A 80 -15.48 1.55 -8.24
N TRP A 81 -15.59 2.86 -8.01
CA TRP A 81 -14.49 3.69 -7.52
C TRP A 81 -14.83 4.29 -6.16
N GLY A 82 -13.85 4.23 -5.25
CA GLY A 82 -13.85 4.99 -4.02
C GLY A 82 -12.56 5.81 -3.89
N HIS A 83 -12.69 7.02 -3.36
CA HIS A 83 -11.57 7.94 -3.12
C HIS A 83 -11.36 8.08 -1.62
N TYR A 84 -10.15 7.82 -1.18
CA TYR A 84 -9.84 7.68 0.25
C TYR A 84 -8.62 8.50 0.64
N ARG A 85 -8.55 8.87 1.91
CA ARG A 85 -7.34 9.39 2.54
C ARG A 85 -6.97 8.57 3.75
N VAL A 86 -5.70 8.63 4.13
CA VAL A 86 -5.24 8.06 5.40
C VAL A 86 -5.92 8.80 6.54
N THR A 87 -6.61 8.05 7.40
CA THR A 87 -7.36 8.60 8.53
C THR A 87 -6.40 9.30 9.50
N GLU A 88 -6.69 10.55 9.82
CA GLU A 88 -5.87 11.33 10.75
C GLU A 88 -5.78 10.64 12.12
N GLY A 89 -4.56 10.47 12.63
CA GLY A 89 -4.29 9.82 13.91
C GLY A 89 -4.50 8.30 13.93
N GLN A 90 -4.84 7.66 12.81
CA GLN A 90 -5.00 6.20 12.73
C GLN A 90 -4.14 5.60 11.63
N SER A 91 -3.08 4.89 12.05
CA SER A 91 -2.17 4.22 11.11
C SER A 91 -2.90 3.13 10.32
N GLY A 92 -2.72 3.14 9.01
CA GLY A 92 -3.22 2.17 8.07
C GLY A 92 -4.73 2.22 7.81
N SER A 93 -5.49 3.07 8.51
CA SER A 93 -6.94 3.21 8.31
C SER A 93 -7.20 4.21 7.18
N LEU A 94 -8.21 3.93 6.36
CA LEU A 94 -8.66 4.83 5.30
C LEU A 94 -10.05 5.40 5.58
N THR A 95 -10.21 6.70 5.36
CA THR A 95 -11.49 7.43 5.42
C THR A 95 -11.88 7.88 4.02
N LEU A 96 -13.16 7.74 3.69
CA LEU A 96 -13.72 8.18 2.41
C LEU A 96 -13.68 9.70 2.29
N GLU A 97 -13.34 10.21 1.11
CA GLU A 97 -13.25 11.64 0.85
C GLU A 97 -14.53 12.23 0.23
N ASP A 98 -14.82 11.88 -1.03
CA ASP A 98 -15.82 12.59 -1.84
C ASP A 98 -16.67 11.68 -2.76
N LYS A 99 -16.32 10.40 -2.90
CA LYS A 99 -17.09 9.38 -3.65
C LYS A 99 -17.98 8.54 -2.74
N GLU A 100 -18.77 7.63 -3.32
CA GLU A 100 -19.52 6.64 -2.57
C GLU A 100 -18.59 5.56 -1.98
N HIS A 101 -19.03 4.95 -0.88
CA HIS A 101 -18.32 3.79 -0.34
C HIS A 101 -18.33 2.64 -1.35
N LEU A 102 -17.24 1.88 -1.36
CA LEU A 102 -17.22 0.55 -1.95
C LEU A 102 -18.00 -0.44 -1.05
N TYR A 103 -18.70 -1.39 -1.66
CA TYR A 103 -19.60 -2.31 -0.94
C TYR A 103 -19.36 -3.77 -1.31
N TRP A 104 -19.43 -4.63 -0.30
CA TRP A 104 -19.71 -6.04 -0.47
C TRP A 104 -21.20 -6.21 -0.74
N LEU A 105 -21.57 -6.77 -1.90
CA LEU A 105 -22.97 -7.02 -2.23
C LEU A 105 -23.57 -8.17 -1.39
N ASP A 106 -22.79 -9.22 -1.16
CA ASP A 106 -23.15 -10.39 -0.35
C ASP A 106 -21.88 -11.13 0.13
N SER A 107 -22.07 -12.20 0.90
CA SER A 107 -20.99 -13.02 1.47
C SER A 107 -20.11 -13.72 0.43
N GLU A 108 -20.63 -14.00 -0.77
CA GLU A 108 -20.02 -14.92 -1.73
C GLU A 108 -19.40 -14.23 -2.94
N THR A 109 -19.86 -13.03 -3.31
CA THR A 109 -19.37 -12.33 -4.48
C THR A 109 -17.91 -11.94 -4.28
N GLU A 110 -17.06 -12.42 -5.19
CA GLU A 110 -15.63 -12.18 -5.18
C GLU A 110 -15.28 -10.92 -5.98
N TYR A 111 -14.38 -10.10 -5.43
CA TYR A 111 -13.89 -8.86 -6.03
C TYR A 111 -12.37 -8.79 -6.03
N PHE A 112 -11.82 -8.14 -7.04
CA PHE A 112 -10.48 -7.58 -7.03
C PHE A 112 -10.53 -6.12 -6.59
N PHE A 113 -9.49 -5.69 -5.88
CA PHE A 113 -9.28 -4.32 -5.45
C PHE A 113 -7.93 -3.82 -5.94
N GLU A 114 -7.93 -2.74 -6.70
CA GLU A 114 -6.73 -2.12 -7.24
C GLU A 114 -6.63 -0.70 -6.70
N ALA A 115 -5.50 -0.36 -6.09
CA ALA A 115 -5.31 0.90 -5.42
C ALA A 115 -4.06 1.61 -5.92
N ILE A 116 -4.15 2.93 -6.05
CA ILE A 116 -3.04 3.81 -6.41
C ILE A 116 -3.13 5.11 -5.60
N SER A 117 -1.99 5.60 -5.08
CA SER A 117 -1.94 6.91 -4.44
C SER A 117 -1.68 8.02 -5.45
N VAL A 118 -2.28 9.18 -5.20
CA VAL A 118 -1.97 10.45 -5.87
C VAL A 118 -1.40 11.38 -4.81
N PRO A 119 -0.08 11.32 -4.59
CA PRO A 119 0.56 12.07 -3.51
C PRO A 119 0.54 13.58 -3.77
N VAL A 120 0.58 14.31 -2.67
CA VAL A 120 0.82 15.75 -2.65
C VAL A 120 2.31 16.05 -2.82
N ASN A 121 2.68 17.32 -2.92
CA ASN A 121 4.08 17.74 -2.98
C ASN A 121 4.78 17.35 -1.67
N GLY A 122 5.96 16.72 -1.78
CA GLY A 122 6.68 16.22 -0.60
C GLY A 122 7.09 17.30 0.40
N ASN A 123 7.21 18.56 -0.04
CA ASN A 123 7.57 19.71 0.79
C ASN A 123 6.35 20.52 1.28
N ASP A 124 5.18 20.37 0.67
CA ASP A 124 3.99 21.19 0.94
C ASP A 124 2.71 20.41 0.65
N ILE A 125 2.05 19.90 1.69
CA ILE A 125 0.87 19.04 1.57
C ILE A 125 -0.34 19.74 0.93
N GLU A 126 -0.33 21.07 0.87
CA GLU A 126 -1.41 21.86 0.24
C GLU A 126 -1.23 21.97 -1.29
N ARG A 127 -0.11 21.47 -1.84
CA ARG A 127 0.17 21.50 -3.28
C ARG A 127 0.11 20.11 -3.88
N SER A 128 -0.40 20.02 -5.10
CA SER A 128 -0.35 18.79 -5.89
C SER A 128 1.10 18.33 -6.12
N GLY A 129 1.31 17.02 -6.04
CA GLY A 129 2.58 16.40 -6.40
C GLY A 129 2.75 16.26 -7.92
N GLY A 130 3.69 15.40 -8.31
CA GLY A 130 4.00 15.05 -9.69
C GLY A 130 3.09 13.99 -10.29
N VAL A 131 2.09 13.50 -9.57
CA VAL A 131 1.15 12.48 -10.05
C VAL A 131 -0.21 13.11 -10.28
N THR A 132 -0.82 12.80 -11.42
CA THR A 132 -2.23 13.08 -11.68
C THR A 132 -2.92 11.78 -12.06
N PHE A 133 -4.20 11.66 -11.70
CA PHE A 133 -5.00 10.49 -11.99
C PHE A 133 -6.44 10.91 -12.25
N THR A 134 -7.11 10.21 -13.15
CA THR A 134 -8.54 10.34 -13.41
C THR A 134 -9.18 8.96 -13.43
N ASP A 135 -10.25 8.82 -12.65
CA ASP A 135 -11.19 7.71 -12.69
C ASP A 135 -12.34 7.97 -13.69
N GLU A 136 -12.31 9.10 -14.41
CA GLU A 136 -13.35 9.48 -15.36
C GLU A 136 -13.15 8.85 -16.74
N MET A 137 -14.24 8.30 -17.25
CA MET A 137 -14.36 7.63 -18.55
C MET A 137 -14.05 8.56 -19.74
N PRO A 138 -13.56 7.98 -20.86
CA PRO A 138 -14.48 7.33 -21.77
C PRO A 138 -14.47 5.80 -21.54
N TYR A 139 -15.66 5.22 -21.62
CA TYR A 139 -16.18 3.87 -21.30
C TYR A 139 -15.33 2.61 -21.59
N GLU A 140 -14.03 2.72 -21.87
CA GLU A 140 -13.12 1.60 -22.17
C GLU A 140 -11.78 1.63 -21.40
N SER A 141 -11.45 2.69 -20.65
CA SER A 141 -10.19 2.73 -19.87
C SER A 141 -10.45 2.78 -18.36
N GLY A 142 -9.94 1.80 -17.63
CA GLY A 142 -10.13 1.59 -16.21
C GLY A 142 -9.30 2.51 -15.29
N GLY A 143 -9.12 3.77 -15.68
CA GLY A 143 -8.42 4.80 -14.91
C GLY A 143 -7.01 5.10 -15.42
N GLN A 144 -6.73 6.37 -15.69
CA GLN A 144 -5.51 6.83 -16.35
C GLN A 144 -4.80 7.89 -15.52
N GLY A 145 -3.48 7.94 -15.63
CA GLY A 145 -2.69 8.96 -14.96
C GLY A 145 -1.42 9.36 -15.68
N GLU A 146 -0.82 10.43 -15.18
CA GLU A 146 0.49 10.93 -15.61
C GLU A 146 1.38 11.07 -14.37
N VAL A 147 2.63 10.69 -14.51
CA VAL A 147 3.69 10.88 -13.52
C VAL A 147 4.75 11.83 -14.08
N THR A 148 5.17 12.80 -13.27
CA THR A 148 6.28 13.73 -13.52
C THR A 148 7.43 13.39 -12.58
N PHE A 149 8.58 13.02 -13.15
CA PHE A 149 9.76 12.61 -12.42
C PHE A 149 10.59 13.81 -11.93
N GLY A 150 11.35 13.63 -10.85
CA GLY A 150 12.13 14.73 -10.27
C GLY A 150 12.61 14.49 -8.84
N GLY A 151 12.80 15.58 -8.10
CA GLY A 151 13.20 15.53 -6.69
C GLY A 151 12.04 15.22 -5.76
N TYR A 152 12.29 15.35 -4.45
CA TYR A 152 11.31 15.09 -3.40
C TYR A 152 10.04 15.95 -3.47
N ASP A 153 10.11 17.13 -4.06
CA ASP A 153 8.98 18.01 -4.31
C ASP A 153 7.91 17.38 -5.22
N THR A 154 8.26 16.39 -6.04
CA THR A 154 7.29 15.64 -6.83
C THR A 154 6.38 14.72 -5.98
N GLY A 155 6.68 14.49 -4.70
CA GLY A 155 5.88 13.60 -3.85
C GLY A 155 6.00 12.11 -4.16
N LEU A 156 6.83 11.72 -5.13
CA LEU A 156 6.96 10.34 -5.60
C LEU A 156 7.50 9.34 -4.55
N GLU A 157 8.02 9.83 -3.41
CA GLU A 157 8.31 8.98 -2.24
C GLU A 157 7.08 8.21 -1.76
N TYR A 158 5.89 8.81 -1.93
CA TYR A 158 4.59 8.31 -1.46
C TYR A 158 3.71 7.81 -2.60
N PHE A 159 4.27 7.67 -3.81
CA PHE A 159 3.57 7.11 -4.97
C PHE A 159 3.63 5.58 -4.95
N VAL A 160 2.53 4.96 -4.51
CA VAL A 160 2.42 3.53 -4.21
C VAL A 160 1.15 2.95 -4.82
N GLY A 161 1.18 1.65 -5.13
CA GLY A 161 0.05 0.93 -5.72
C GLY A 161 0.04 -0.55 -5.39
N VAL A 162 -1.11 -1.20 -5.55
CA VAL A 162 -1.31 -2.63 -5.28
C VAL A 162 -2.59 -3.18 -5.93
N THR A 163 -2.56 -4.46 -6.32
CA THR A 163 -3.74 -5.28 -6.60
C THR A 163 -3.90 -6.34 -5.51
N VAL A 164 -5.09 -6.42 -4.92
CA VAL A 164 -5.49 -7.43 -3.92
C VAL A 164 -6.72 -8.18 -4.43
N GLY A 165 -6.71 -9.50 -4.34
CA GLY A 165 -7.88 -10.33 -4.63
C GLY A 165 -7.59 -11.61 -5.41
N PRO A 166 -8.64 -12.41 -5.68
CA PRO A 166 -10.04 -12.12 -5.32
C PRO A 166 -10.29 -12.20 -3.80
N GLN A 167 -11.22 -11.39 -3.29
CA GLN A 167 -11.69 -11.38 -1.89
C GLN A 167 -13.22 -11.32 -1.86
N LYS A 168 -13.84 -11.85 -0.82
CA LYS A 168 -15.30 -11.78 -0.58
C LYS A 168 -15.60 -11.51 0.88
N LEU A 169 -16.82 -11.06 1.19
CA LEU A 169 -17.20 -10.69 2.56
C LEU A 169 -17.11 -11.87 3.54
N SER A 170 -17.23 -13.12 3.09
CA SER A 170 -16.99 -14.29 3.95
C SER A 170 -15.55 -14.41 4.45
N ASN A 171 -14.59 -13.74 3.80
CA ASN A 171 -13.23 -13.59 4.29
C ASN A 171 -13.14 -12.47 5.35
N GLY A 172 -14.08 -11.51 5.31
CA GLY A 172 -14.27 -10.46 6.30
C GLY A 172 -14.49 -9.10 5.66
N GLN A 173 -14.85 -8.11 6.49
CA GLN A 173 -15.24 -6.78 6.00
C GLN A 173 -14.04 -5.95 5.51
N THR A 174 -12.84 -6.20 6.04
CA THR A 174 -11.65 -5.39 5.82
C THR A 174 -10.78 -5.99 4.72
N VAL A 175 -10.32 -5.15 3.79
CA VAL A 175 -9.34 -5.51 2.76
C VAL A 175 -7.98 -4.93 3.17
N THR A 176 -7.01 -5.82 3.33
CA THR A 176 -5.64 -5.44 3.69
C THR A 176 -4.78 -5.26 2.43
N MET A 177 -4.05 -4.15 2.36
CA MET A 177 -3.33 -3.68 1.18
C MET A 177 -1.88 -3.34 1.51
N SER A 178 -0.94 -4.18 1.05
CA SER A 178 0.50 -3.87 1.07
C SER A 178 0.88 -3.10 -0.19
N MET A 179 1.01 -1.78 -0.09
CA MET A 179 1.25 -0.90 -1.23
C MET A 179 2.74 -0.83 -1.57
N ALA A 180 3.07 -1.12 -2.83
CA ALA A 180 4.44 -1.11 -3.35
C ALA A 180 4.74 0.19 -4.07
N ARG A 181 5.98 0.67 -3.99
CA ARG A 181 6.44 1.86 -4.72
C ARG A 181 6.45 1.62 -6.22
N GLN A 182 5.92 2.58 -6.95
CA GLN A 182 5.74 2.45 -8.41
C GLN A 182 6.92 3.02 -9.22
N ILE A 183 7.89 3.63 -8.55
CA ILE A 183 9.03 4.34 -9.15
C ILE A 183 10.31 3.96 -8.39
N GLY A 184 11.47 3.99 -9.06
CA GLY A 184 12.77 3.78 -8.44
C GLY A 184 13.34 5.10 -7.91
N LYS A 185 14.24 5.03 -6.92
CA LYS A 185 14.92 6.23 -6.39
C LYS A 185 16.43 6.09 -6.28
N ILE A 186 17.13 7.20 -6.46
CA ILE A 186 18.57 7.33 -6.25
C ILE A 186 18.83 8.41 -5.23
N ILE A 187 19.47 8.05 -4.13
CA ILE A 187 19.87 8.93 -3.03
C ILE A 187 21.32 9.34 -3.24
N PHE A 188 21.54 10.64 -3.48
CA PHE A 188 22.88 11.23 -3.49
C PHE A 188 23.29 11.55 -2.06
N LYS A 189 23.78 10.54 -1.33
CA LYS A 189 24.06 10.64 0.11
C LYS A 189 25.12 11.70 0.41
N THR A 190 26.13 11.79 -0.44
CA THR A 190 27.22 12.75 -0.26
C THR A 190 27.79 13.11 -1.63
N ILE A 191 28.02 14.40 -1.82
CA ILE A 191 28.73 14.94 -2.99
C ILE A 191 29.97 15.67 -2.49
N LYS A 192 31.14 15.17 -2.92
CA LYS A 192 32.46 15.69 -2.56
C LYS A 192 33.08 16.42 -3.74
N TYR A 193 33.96 17.37 -3.47
CA TYR A 193 34.71 18.07 -4.51
C TYR A 193 36.22 17.94 -4.32
N LYS A 194 36.90 17.56 -5.40
CA LYS A 194 38.36 17.50 -5.53
C LYS A 194 38.82 18.45 -6.64
N ASN A 195 39.74 19.32 -6.28
CA ASN A 195 40.38 20.20 -7.26
C ASN A 195 41.44 19.46 -8.09
N ALA A 196 42.00 20.14 -9.09
CA ALA A 196 43.01 19.57 -9.99
C ALA A 196 44.31 19.09 -9.31
N SER A 197 44.53 19.45 -8.03
CA SER A 197 45.68 19.01 -7.22
C SER A 197 45.35 17.81 -6.32
N ASP A 198 44.20 17.15 -6.54
CA ASP A 198 43.67 16.03 -5.73
C ASP A 198 43.48 16.36 -4.24
N VAL A 199 43.38 17.66 -3.92
CA VAL A 199 43.05 18.10 -2.56
C VAL A 199 41.52 18.08 -2.42
N GLU A 200 41.00 17.16 -1.61
CA GLU A 200 39.59 17.15 -1.17
C GLU A 200 39.34 18.43 -0.38
N ASN A 201 38.65 19.39 -1.01
CA ASN A 201 38.69 20.78 -0.54
C ASN A 201 37.37 21.21 0.11
N GLU A 202 36.21 20.69 -0.32
CA GLU A 202 34.91 21.16 0.17
C GLU A 202 33.85 20.05 0.12
N ASN A 203 33.02 19.96 1.17
CA ASN A 203 31.73 19.30 1.08
C ASN A 203 30.82 20.18 0.21
N VAL A 204 30.23 19.61 -0.85
CA VAL A 204 29.25 20.34 -1.66
C VAL A 204 28.00 20.57 -0.81
N GLU A 205 27.54 21.82 -0.73
CA GLU A 205 26.33 22.18 0.03
C GLU A 205 25.09 22.24 -0.88
N GLU A 206 25.24 22.63 -2.15
CA GLU A 206 24.15 22.67 -3.13
C GLU A 206 24.70 22.47 -4.55
N CYS A 207 23.97 21.71 -5.37
CA CYS A 207 24.23 21.55 -6.79
C CYS A 207 22.96 21.13 -7.55
N ARG A 208 22.99 21.19 -8.88
CA ARG A 208 21.91 20.66 -9.72
C ARG A 208 22.32 19.32 -10.32
N ILE A 209 21.44 18.32 -10.22
CA ILE A 209 21.62 17.00 -10.83
C ILE A 209 20.64 16.87 -11.99
N ILE A 210 21.10 16.34 -13.12
CA ILE A 210 20.32 16.21 -14.35
C ILE A 210 20.55 14.82 -14.95
N PHE A 211 19.46 14.10 -15.26
CA PHE A 211 19.49 12.89 -16.09
C PHE A 211 18.95 13.25 -17.48
N PRO A 212 19.82 13.61 -18.44
CA PRO A 212 19.40 14.21 -19.72
C PRO A 212 18.69 13.22 -20.66
N ASN A 213 18.90 11.91 -20.48
CA ASN A 213 18.41 10.90 -21.41
C ASN A 213 17.10 10.24 -20.99
N LEU A 214 16.67 10.47 -19.75
CA LEU A 214 15.44 9.94 -19.18
C LEU A 214 14.25 10.88 -19.43
N PRO A 215 13.05 10.33 -19.64
CA PRO A 215 11.83 11.10 -19.85
C PRO A 215 11.46 11.88 -18.58
N THR A 216 10.97 13.10 -18.74
CA THR A 216 10.48 13.94 -17.63
C THR A 216 9.12 13.50 -17.13
N LYS A 217 8.34 12.84 -18.00
CA LYS A 217 6.99 12.37 -17.71
C LYS A 217 6.72 11.00 -18.31
N ALA A 218 5.76 10.28 -17.74
CA ALA A 218 5.17 9.09 -18.34
C ALA A 218 3.68 9.03 -18.04
N THR A 219 2.91 8.37 -18.90
CA THR A 219 1.49 8.05 -18.65
C THR A 219 1.34 6.60 -18.21
N PHE A 220 0.28 6.30 -17.48
CA PHE A 220 -0.05 4.94 -17.06
C PHE A 220 -1.55 4.68 -17.10
N ASP A 221 -1.89 3.39 -17.14
CA ASP A 221 -3.26 2.89 -17.07
C ASP A 221 -3.32 1.82 -15.97
N LEU A 222 -4.32 1.90 -15.09
CA LEU A 222 -4.49 0.94 -14.01
C LEU A 222 -4.81 -0.47 -14.54
N ASP A 223 -5.41 -0.59 -15.74
CA ASP A 223 -5.62 -1.87 -16.44
C ASP A 223 -4.31 -2.59 -16.78
N ARG A 224 -3.20 -1.85 -16.73
CA ARG A 224 -1.84 -2.36 -16.98
C ARG A 224 -1.00 -2.43 -15.72
N MET A 225 -1.63 -2.59 -14.56
CA MET A 225 -0.94 -2.93 -13.32
C MET A 225 -0.72 -4.44 -13.26
N TYR A 226 0.52 -4.88 -13.48
CA TYR A 226 0.87 -6.30 -13.54
C TYR A 226 1.80 -6.70 -12.42
N ARG A 227 1.80 -7.99 -12.12
CA ARG A 227 2.90 -8.61 -11.39
C ARG A 227 4.05 -8.85 -12.33
N VAL A 228 5.23 -8.46 -11.91
CA VAL A 228 6.46 -8.69 -12.66
C VAL A 228 7.25 -9.77 -11.94
N ASN A 229 7.56 -10.87 -12.64
CA ASN A 229 8.57 -11.80 -12.14
C ASN A 229 9.92 -11.04 -12.07
N GLN A 230 10.49 -10.89 -10.86
CA GLN A 230 11.73 -10.12 -10.68
C GLN A 230 12.94 -10.71 -11.43
N VAL A 231 12.86 -11.97 -11.88
CA VAL A 231 13.91 -12.68 -12.64
C VAL A 231 13.61 -12.71 -14.13
N THR A 232 12.40 -13.09 -14.55
CA THR A 232 12.06 -13.29 -15.98
C THR A 232 11.33 -12.13 -16.62
N MET A 233 10.81 -11.20 -15.82
CA MET A 233 10.06 -10.02 -16.26
C MET A 233 8.74 -10.28 -17.00
N ASP A 234 8.27 -11.53 -17.02
CA ASP A 234 6.99 -11.85 -17.63
C ASP A 234 5.84 -11.39 -16.73
N PRO A 235 4.80 -10.72 -17.29
CA PRO A 235 3.55 -10.45 -16.59
C PRO A 235 3.01 -11.76 -16.03
N GLN A 236 2.81 -11.82 -14.72
CA GLN A 236 2.20 -12.98 -14.07
C GLN A 236 0.69 -12.76 -13.93
N PRO A 237 -0.13 -13.82 -14.09
CA PRO A 237 -1.57 -13.73 -13.91
C PRO A 237 -1.95 -13.28 -12.49
N LEU A 238 -3.10 -12.61 -12.39
CA LEU A 238 -3.70 -12.17 -11.13
C LEU A 238 -3.95 -13.38 -10.19
N GLY A 239 -3.58 -13.28 -8.90
CA GLY A 239 -4.02 -14.24 -7.86
C GLY A 239 -2.98 -15.09 -7.12
N MET A 240 -1.67 -14.87 -7.28
CA MET A 240 -0.64 -15.49 -6.40
C MET A 240 -0.23 -14.54 -5.25
N ASN A 241 0.87 -14.75 -4.52
CA ASN A 241 1.49 -13.71 -3.66
C ASN A 241 2.62 -12.99 -4.45
N GLY A 242 2.68 -11.65 -4.48
CA GLY A 242 3.70 -10.84 -5.21
C GLY A 242 3.29 -9.38 -5.49
N ARG A 243 4.28 -8.46 -5.57
CA ARG A 243 4.09 -7.01 -5.81
C ARG A 243 3.56 -6.70 -7.22
N ASN A 244 2.78 -5.63 -7.34
CA ASN A 244 2.21 -5.16 -8.62
C ASN A 244 2.79 -3.79 -8.98
N TYR A 245 3.14 -3.61 -10.24
CA TYR A 245 3.73 -2.38 -10.76
C TYR A 245 2.98 -1.89 -11.99
N LEU A 246 2.86 -0.57 -12.12
CA LEU A 246 2.33 0.09 -13.29
C LEU A 246 3.25 -0.08 -14.50
N CYS A 247 2.66 -0.32 -15.66
CA CYS A 247 3.33 -0.15 -16.93
C CYS A 247 3.33 1.34 -17.33
N LEU A 248 4.52 1.96 -17.31
CA LEU A 248 4.69 3.35 -17.70
C LEU A 248 4.95 3.47 -19.20
N THR A 249 4.30 4.46 -19.83
CA THR A 249 4.55 4.86 -21.21
C THR A 249 5.25 6.20 -21.21
N ASP A 250 6.54 6.18 -21.53
CA ASP A 250 7.42 7.34 -21.47
C ASP A 250 7.04 8.42 -22.49
N SER A 251 7.14 9.68 -22.08
CA SER A 251 7.06 10.82 -22.99
C SER A 251 8.38 11.07 -23.74
N ASP A 252 8.31 11.78 -24.87
CA ASP A 252 9.50 12.16 -25.64
C ASP A 252 10.31 13.28 -24.98
N GLU A 253 9.73 14.05 -24.05
CA GLU A 253 10.43 15.14 -23.37
C GLU A 253 11.40 14.58 -22.32
N LYS A 254 12.70 14.86 -22.49
CA LYS A 254 13.76 14.33 -21.65
C LYS A 254 14.43 15.38 -20.77
N GLY A 255 15.12 14.90 -19.74
CA GLY A 255 15.94 15.74 -18.87
C GLY A 255 15.33 15.94 -17.49
N ILE A 256 15.26 14.87 -16.71
CA ILE A 256 14.85 14.93 -15.29
C ILE A 256 15.89 15.74 -14.51
N LYS A 257 15.45 16.59 -13.59
CA LYS A 257 16.29 17.55 -12.88
C LYS A 257 15.92 17.55 -11.41
N MET A 258 16.91 17.70 -10.53
CA MET A 258 16.68 18.07 -9.14
C MET A 258 17.71 19.10 -8.68
N THR A 259 17.32 19.93 -7.72
CA THR A 259 18.28 20.68 -6.91
C THR A 259 18.63 19.82 -5.70
N TRP A 260 19.87 19.37 -5.64
CA TRP A 260 20.38 18.66 -4.47
C TRP A 260 20.93 19.67 -3.48
N LYS A 261 20.52 19.53 -2.22
CA LYS A 261 21.04 20.30 -1.10
C LYS A 261 21.54 19.33 -0.04
N LYS A 262 22.72 19.60 0.49
CA LYS A 262 23.13 19.00 1.74
C LYS A 262 22.12 19.45 2.78
N ALA A 263 21.50 18.48 3.42
CA ALA A 263 20.44 18.78 4.36
C ALA A 263 21.07 19.50 5.56
N LEU A 264 20.61 20.72 5.80
CA LEU A 264 20.91 21.49 6.99
C LEU A 264 19.59 21.66 7.74
N TYR A 265 19.64 21.47 9.05
CA TYR A 265 18.54 21.61 9.99
C TYR A 265 17.61 22.80 9.65
N PRO A 266 16.28 22.67 9.85
CA PRO A 266 15.63 21.71 10.73
C PRO A 266 14.91 20.56 10.00
N LYS A 267 15.16 19.33 10.46
CA LYS A 267 14.37 18.13 10.11
C LYS A 267 13.06 18.07 10.92
N PRO A 268 12.01 17.38 10.44
CA PRO A 268 10.86 17.03 11.27
C PRO A 268 11.28 16.26 12.53
N THR A 269 10.60 16.50 13.65
CA THR A 269 10.95 15.90 14.96
C THR A 269 10.79 14.38 14.99
N HIS A 270 9.91 13.82 14.16
CA HIS A 270 9.61 12.39 14.10
C HIS A 270 10.55 11.58 13.20
N LEU A 271 11.42 12.21 12.40
CA LEU A 271 12.35 11.50 11.51
C LEU A 271 13.78 11.57 12.05
N THR A 272 14.57 10.51 11.87
CA THR A 272 16.02 10.59 12.00
C THR A 272 16.61 11.48 10.90
N GLU A 273 17.86 11.94 11.10
CA GLU A 273 18.57 12.73 10.08
C GLU A 273 18.74 11.91 8.79
N ASP A 274 19.17 10.66 8.90
CA ASP A 274 19.34 9.79 7.74
C ASP A 274 18.03 9.54 6.99
N GLU A 275 16.90 9.36 7.68
CA GLU A 275 15.58 9.20 7.04
C GLU A 275 15.15 10.46 6.29
N HIS A 276 15.27 11.62 6.93
CA HIS A 276 14.92 12.89 6.28
C HIS A 276 15.80 13.16 5.06
N ASN A 277 17.11 12.96 5.19
CA ASN A 277 18.09 13.19 4.12
C ASN A 277 17.89 12.18 2.98
N SER A 278 17.57 10.92 3.29
CA SER A 278 17.30 9.89 2.28
C SER A 278 16.12 10.22 1.37
N LYS A 279 15.21 11.11 1.79
CA LYS A 279 14.08 11.59 1.00
C LYS A 279 14.44 12.86 0.25
N THR A 280 14.96 13.88 0.94
CA THR A 280 15.23 15.19 0.34
C THR A 280 16.43 15.21 -0.60
N GLN A 281 17.34 14.25 -0.49
CA GLN A 281 18.51 14.07 -1.36
C GLN A 281 18.29 13.00 -2.44
N ALA A 282 17.04 12.55 -2.62
CA ALA A 282 16.67 11.57 -3.63
C ALA A 282 16.15 12.23 -4.91
N ILE A 283 16.47 11.59 -6.03
CA ILE A 283 15.78 11.77 -7.31
C ILE A 283 14.96 10.50 -7.60
N TYR A 284 13.73 10.70 -8.06
CA TYR A 284 12.78 9.65 -8.40
C TYR A 284 12.72 9.51 -9.91
N LEU A 285 12.99 8.31 -10.42
CA LEU A 285 13.28 8.06 -11.83
C LEU A 285 12.43 6.89 -12.36
N PRO A 286 12.08 6.89 -13.66
CA PRO A 286 11.49 5.73 -14.29
C PRO A 286 12.45 4.53 -14.23
N THR A 287 11.93 3.35 -14.53
CA THR A 287 12.76 2.15 -14.71
C THR A 287 13.69 2.33 -15.90
N PHE A 288 14.97 2.00 -15.74
CA PHE A 288 15.93 2.00 -16.85
C PHE A 288 17.05 0.98 -16.63
N MET A 289 17.65 0.51 -17.73
CA MET A 289 18.79 -0.40 -17.70
C MET A 289 20.10 0.36 -17.53
N PHE A 290 20.99 -0.12 -16.65
CA PHE A 290 22.35 0.38 -16.56
C PHE A 290 23.13 -0.06 -17.81
N TRP A 291 23.96 0.82 -18.34
CA TRP A 291 24.72 0.57 -19.58
C TRP A 291 23.87 0.15 -20.77
N ASP A 292 22.68 0.75 -20.92
CA ASP A 292 21.90 0.63 -22.15
C ASP A 292 22.52 1.45 -23.31
N GLY A 293 21.86 1.45 -24.46
CA GLY A 293 22.36 2.12 -25.68
C GLY A 293 23.15 1.20 -26.61
N LYS A 294 23.20 1.57 -27.90
CA LYS A 294 23.73 0.71 -28.98
C LYS A 294 25.19 0.99 -29.34
N ASP A 295 25.75 2.11 -28.90
CA ASP A 295 27.02 2.65 -29.38
C ASP A 295 28.13 2.74 -28.31
N ASN A 296 27.92 2.11 -27.14
CA ASN A 296 28.86 2.11 -26.01
C ASN A 296 29.32 3.50 -25.55
N LYS A 297 28.59 4.55 -25.90
CA LYS A 297 28.87 5.93 -25.50
C LYS A 297 28.13 6.25 -24.20
N PRO A 298 28.84 6.48 -23.08
CA PRO A 298 28.21 6.79 -21.80
C PRO A 298 27.18 7.92 -21.89
N GLU A 299 27.44 8.96 -22.68
CA GLU A 299 26.56 10.13 -22.85
C GLU A 299 25.19 9.81 -23.48
N ASN A 300 25.03 8.65 -24.12
CA ASN A 300 23.77 8.22 -24.74
C ASN A 300 22.95 7.27 -23.85
N GLN A 301 23.47 6.91 -22.67
CA GLN A 301 22.87 5.93 -21.78
C GLN A 301 21.88 6.57 -20.82
N SER A 302 20.88 5.81 -20.40
CA SER A 302 19.86 6.24 -19.44
C SER A 302 20.45 6.55 -18.06
N GLY A 303 21.51 5.85 -17.67
CA GLY A 303 22.24 6.07 -16.42
C GLY A 303 23.16 7.27 -16.42
N PHE A 304 23.34 7.96 -17.55
CA PHE A 304 24.19 9.15 -17.66
C PHE A 304 23.56 10.32 -16.91
N PHE A 305 24.39 11.03 -16.16
CA PHE A 305 23.96 12.20 -15.40
C PHE A 305 24.99 13.31 -15.42
N ILE A 306 24.49 14.52 -15.22
CA ILE A 306 25.25 15.77 -15.19
C ILE A 306 25.07 16.40 -13.81
N ILE A 307 26.16 16.88 -13.22
CA ILE A 307 26.13 17.70 -12.01
C ILE A 307 26.64 19.09 -12.35
N GLN A 308 25.81 20.10 -12.14
CA GLN A 308 26.18 21.51 -12.24
C GLN A 308 26.48 22.04 -10.84
N TYR A 309 27.73 22.43 -10.60
CA TYR A 309 28.20 22.94 -9.31
C TYR A 309 29.06 24.19 -9.53
N LYS A 310 28.66 25.31 -8.92
CA LYS A 310 29.22 26.65 -9.21
C LYS A 310 29.15 26.91 -10.74
N ASP A 311 30.22 27.42 -11.34
CA ASP A 311 30.30 27.69 -12.78
C ASP A 311 30.80 26.48 -13.60
N ARG A 312 30.70 25.27 -13.06
CA ARG A 312 31.27 24.05 -13.65
C ARG A 312 30.24 22.96 -13.87
N THR A 313 30.51 22.12 -14.85
CA THR A 313 29.72 20.95 -15.21
C THR A 313 30.57 19.70 -15.10
N TYR A 314 30.03 18.69 -14.44
CA TYR A 314 30.64 17.38 -14.28
C TYR A 314 29.71 16.32 -14.86
N THR A 315 30.28 15.26 -15.42
CA THR A 315 29.51 14.16 -16.00
C THR A 315 29.84 12.85 -15.30
N GLY A 316 28.83 12.02 -15.10
CA GLY A 316 28.97 10.68 -14.55
C GLY A 316 28.00 9.72 -15.21
N ASN A 317 28.19 8.43 -14.94
CA ASN A 317 27.29 7.39 -15.42
C ASN A 317 27.17 6.29 -14.37
N LEU A 318 25.96 5.73 -14.24
CA LEU A 318 25.67 4.65 -13.32
C LEU A 318 26.03 3.31 -13.95
N ASN A 319 26.87 2.55 -13.26
CA ASN A 319 27.39 1.28 -13.78
C ASN A 319 26.71 0.06 -13.17
N VAL A 320 26.68 -1.06 -13.92
CA VAL A 320 26.26 -2.36 -13.39
C VAL A 320 27.07 -2.68 -12.14
N LYS A 321 26.40 -3.15 -11.09
CA LYS A 321 27.09 -3.68 -9.90
C LYS A 321 26.90 -5.19 -9.84
N THR A 322 28.01 -5.87 -9.72
CA THR A 322 28.04 -7.28 -9.38
C THR A 322 27.99 -7.41 -7.85
N LEU A 323 26.95 -8.08 -7.34
CA LEU A 323 26.80 -8.43 -5.93
C LEU A 323 26.91 -9.96 -5.81
N GLY A 324 28.10 -10.47 -5.50
CA GLY A 324 28.34 -11.91 -5.47
C GLY A 324 28.27 -12.52 -6.86
N THR A 325 27.34 -13.45 -7.09
CA THR A 325 27.11 -14.11 -8.40
C THR A 325 26.04 -13.43 -9.25
N ASN A 326 25.37 -12.39 -8.75
CA ASN A 326 24.25 -11.75 -9.43
C ASN A 326 24.65 -10.35 -9.90
N ASP A 327 24.39 -10.07 -11.18
CA ASP A 327 24.54 -8.74 -11.76
C ASP A 327 23.24 -7.95 -11.61
N TYR A 328 23.35 -6.75 -11.06
CA TYR A 328 22.23 -5.82 -10.98
C TYR A 328 22.29 -4.84 -12.13
N ILE A 329 21.43 -5.05 -13.13
CA ILE A 329 21.53 -4.43 -14.46
C ILE A 329 20.48 -3.36 -14.75
N ARG A 330 19.59 -3.06 -13.79
CA ARG A 330 18.45 -2.15 -13.99
C ARG A 330 18.08 -1.47 -12.67
N LEU A 331 17.55 -0.25 -12.73
CA LEU A 331 16.82 0.36 -11.61
C LEU A 331 15.33 0.02 -11.75
N TRP A 332 14.76 -0.74 -10.82
CA TRP A 332 13.36 -1.14 -10.80
C TRP A 332 12.47 -0.20 -9.98
N PRO A 333 11.13 -0.22 -10.20
CA PRO A 333 10.19 0.36 -9.26
C PRO A 333 10.39 -0.24 -7.86
N GLY A 334 10.43 0.61 -6.84
CA GLY A 334 10.73 0.16 -5.47
C GLY A 334 12.21 -0.08 -5.18
N ASP A 335 13.11 0.11 -6.13
CA ASP A 335 14.55 0.11 -5.84
C ASP A 335 15.00 1.42 -5.21
N CYS A 336 15.96 1.31 -4.29
CA CYS A 336 16.68 2.45 -3.73
C CYS A 336 18.18 2.26 -3.94
N LEU A 337 18.75 3.10 -4.80
CA LEU A 337 20.19 3.22 -4.98
C LEU A 337 20.77 4.28 -4.06
N ARG A 338 21.85 3.98 -3.34
CA ARG A 338 22.61 4.99 -2.59
C ARG A 338 23.94 5.25 -3.28
N VAL A 339 24.18 6.50 -3.64
CA VAL A 339 25.41 6.91 -4.34
C VAL A 339 26.20 7.92 -3.52
N ILE A 340 27.52 7.76 -3.52
CA ILE A 340 28.48 8.76 -3.08
C ILE A 340 29.19 9.25 -4.32
N VAL A 341 29.15 10.56 -4.55
CA VAL A 341 29.72 11.17 -5.76
C VAL A 341 30.92 12.02 -5.39
N THR A 342 32.01 11.86 -6.14
CA THR A 342 33.15 12.79 -6.08
C THR A 342 33.28 13.52 -7.41
N LEU A 343 33.12 14.85 -7.36
CA LEU A 343 33.38 15.76 -8.47
C LEU A 343 34.88 16.03 -8.55
N GLN A 344 35.50 15.72 -9.68
CA GLN A 344 36.94 15.89 -9.87
C GLN A 344 37.23 16.78 -11.08
N ASP A 345 37.99 17.85 -10.85
CA ASP A 345 38.54 18.67 -11.94
C ASP A 345 39.54 17.88 -12.78
N GLY A 346 39.49 18.06 -14.09
CA GLY A 346 40.56 17.62 -14.99
C GLY A 346 41.89 18.34 -14.75
N PRO A 347 43.02 17.78 -15.21
CA PRO A 347 44.32 18.45 -15.12
C PRO A 347 44.32 19.80 -15.87
N ALA A 348 45.02 20.80 -15.32
CA ALA A 348 45.02 22.17 -15.85
C ALA A 348 45.61 22.32 -17.28
N GLY A 349 46.35 21.31 -17.77
CA GLY A 349 46.94 21.26 -19.11
C GLY A 349 46.37 20.08 -19.91
N GLY A 350 45.36 20.36 -20.74
CA GLY A 350 44.64 19.37 -21.53
C GLY A 350 43.19 19.30 -21.09
N GLY A 351 42.33 20.10 -21.73
CA GLY A 351 40.92 20.28 -21.38
C GLY A 351 40.18 18.96 -21.23
N GLY A 352 40.07 18.49 -19.99
CA GLY A 352 39.26 17.35 -19.60
C GLY A 352 38.04 17.87 -18.85
N ASP A 353 36.86 17.52 -19.35
CA ASP A 353 35.59 17.71 -18.65
C ASP A 353 35.65 17.01 -17.29
N GLY A 354 35.18 17.68 -16.24
CA GLY A 354 35.23 17.16 -14.88
C GLY A 354 34.49 15.82 -14.80
N SER A 355 35.13 14.82 -14.18
CA SER A 355 34.55 13.48 -14.02
C SER A 355 33.88 13.33 -12.66
N ALA A 356 32.74 12.65 -12.62
CA ALA A 356 32.06 12.24 -11.40
C ALA A 356 32.20 10.72 -11.22
N ILE A 357 32.82 10.28 -10.13
CA ILE A 357 32.86 8.86 -9.74
C ILE A 357 31.72 8.61 -8.78
N ALA A 358 30.84 7.67 -9.12
CA ALA A 358 29.74 7.22 -8.27
C ALA A 358 30.01 5.79 -7.77
N GLU A 359 30.38 5.67 -6.49
CA GLU A 359 30.33 4.37 -5.81
C GLU A 359 28.92 4.16 -5.25
N TRP A 360 28.40 2.94 -5.38
CA TRP A 360 27.02 2.68 -5.01
C TRP A 360 26.76 1.34 -4.33
N SER A 361 25.72 1.29 -3.50
CA SER A 361 25.15 0.07 -2.95
C SER A 361 23.65 -0.03 -3.18
N ILE A 362 23.20 -1.25 -3.48
CA ILE A 362 21.80 -1.63 -3.49
C ILE A 362 21.58 -2.47 -2.25
N ALA A 363 20.59 -2.10 -1.46
CA ALA A 363 19.98 -3.03 -0.53
C ALA A 363 19.08 -3.92 -1.38
N ALA A 364 19.37 -5.23 -1.42
CA ALA A 364 18.46 -6.17 -2.06
C ALA A 364 17.12 -6.11 -1.32
N GLU A 365 16.05 -5.94 -2.08
CA GLU A 365 14.69 -6.02 -1.57
C GLU A 365 14.51 -7.43 -0.97
N GLN A 366 14.20 -7.52 0.33
CA GLN A 366 13.75 -8.80 0.88
C GLN A 366 12.32 -9.02 0.39
N GLU A 367 11.97 -10.25 0.01
CA GLU A 367 10.58 -10.63 -0.21
C GLU A 367 9.79 -10.31 1.06
N ILE A 368 8.94 -9.27 1.01
CA ILE A 368 7.98 -9.00 2.07
C ILE A 368 6.74 -9.83 1.74
N PRO A 369 6.35 -10.78 2.61
CA PRO A 369 5.07 -11.47 2.45
C PRO A 369 3.92 -10.45 2.36
N HIS A 370 2.85 -10.75 1.61
CA HIS A 370 1.62 -9.95 1.55
C HIS A 370 0.86 -9.80 2.87
N TYR A 371 1.48 -10.21 3.98
CA TYR A 371 1.00 -10.03 5.34
C TYR A 371 1.69 -8.77 5.89
N PRO A 372 1.15 -7.56 5.64
CA PRO A 372 1.83 -6.33 6.00
C PRO A 372 2.12 -6.22 7.49
N LEU A 373 1.31 -6.88 8.30
CA LEU A 373 1.52 -7.04 9.73
C LEU A 373 1.51 -8.51 10.12
N PRO A 374 2.19 -8.90 11.21
CA PRO A 374 1.96 -10.18 11.86
C PRO A 374 0.48 -10.34 12.24
N GLY A 375 -0.09 -11.51 11.95
CA GLY A 375 -1.51 -11.76 12.18
C GLY A 375 -2.02 -12.99 11.44
N ILE A 376 -3.34 -13.12 11.38
CA ILE A 376 -4.04 -14.28 10.83
C ILE A 376 -4.74 -13.89 9.54
N TYR A 377 -4.27 -14.41 8.39
CA TYR A 377 -4.76 -14.04 7.07
C TYR A 377 -5.45 -15.19 6.33
N THR A 378 -5.16 -16.43 6.72
CA THR A 378 -5.69 -17.64 6.09
C THR A 378 -6.36 -18.57 7.10
N ALA A 379 -7.12 -19.54 6.59
CA ALA A 379 -7.70 -20.58 7.44
C ALA A 379 -6.60 -21.45 8.07
N GLU A 380 -5.52 -21.69 7.34
CA GLU A 380 -4.35 -22.43 7.81
C GLU A 380 -3.66 -21.71 8.98
N ASP A 381 -3.46 -20.39 8.89
CA ASP A 381 -2.92 -19.59 9.99
C ASP A 381 -3.79 -19.72 11.24
N ALA A 382 -5.11 -19.69 11.06
CA ALA A 382 -6.07 -19.79 12.16
C ALA A 382 -6.01 -21.17 12.84
N GLN A 383 -5.86 -22.26 12.07
CA GLN A 383 -5.72 -23.61 12.61
C GLN A 383 -4.40 -23.79 13.36
N GLU A 384 -3.31 -23.21 12.85
CA GLU A 384 -2.02 -23.25 13.52
C GLU A 384 -2.03 -22.44 14.82
N LEU A 385 -2.57 -21.21 14.80
CA LEU A 385 -2.72 -20.41 16.01
C LEU A 385 -3.53 -21.17 17.06
N PHE A 386 -4.64 -21.80 16.66
CA PHE A 386 -5.46 -22.62 17.54
C PHE A 386 -4.67 -23.77 18.19
N ALA A 387 -3.90 -24.53 17.40
CA ALA A 387 -3.08 -25.62 17.93
C ALA A 387 -2.04 -25.12 18.95
N VAL A 388 -1.48 -23.93 18.74
CA VAL A 388 -0.54 -23.32 19.67
C VAL A 388 -1.23 -22.84 20.95
N LEU A 389 -2.38 -22.18 20.83
CA LEU A 389 -3.19 -21.74 21.97
C LEU A 389 -3.64 -22.92 22.84
N GLN A 390 -4.02 -24.04 22.23
CA GLN A 390 -4.39 -25.26 22.98
C GLN A 390 -3.21 -25.94 23.68
N SER A 391 -2.06 -25.98 23.01
CA SER A 391 -0.88 -26.70 23.54
C SER A 391 -0.05 -25.87 24.51
N GLY A 392 -0.35 -24.57 24.67
CA GLY A 392 0.43 -23.64 25.48
C GLY A 392 1.87 -23.43 24.97
N LYS A 393 2.11 -23.75 23.69
CA LYS A 393 3.41 -23.54 23.05
C LYS A 393 3.62 -22.05 22.75
N VAL A 394 4.86 -21.68 22.44
CA VAL A 394 5.21 -20.32 22.04
C VAL A 394 4.49 -19.97 20.73
N ILE A 395 3.70 -18.89 20.75
CA ILE A 395 3.07 -18.33 19.55
C ILE A 395 4.16 -17.85 18.59
N PRO A 396 4.17 -18.28 17.32
CA PRO A 396 5.15 -17.80 16.34
C PRO A 396 5.11 -16.28 16.14
N GLU A 397 6.28 -15.64 16.00
CA GLU A 397 6.43 -14.18 15.77
C GLU A 397 5.76 -13.65 14.50
N ARG A 398 5.32 -14.54 13.60
CA ARG A 398 4.53 -14.17 12.42
C ARG A 398 3.05 -13.89 12.75
N PHE A 399 2.56 -14.32 13.91
CA PHE A 399 1.17 -14.10 14.32
C PHE A 399 0.98 -12.87 15.22
N TYR A 400 2.06 -12.26 15.72
CA TYR A 400 1.96 -11.11 16.61
C TYR A 400 3.02 -10.02 16.37
N LYS A 401 2.66 -8.78 16.74
CA LYS A 401 3.57 -7.62 16.77
C LYS A 401 3.65 -7.06 18.19
N GLU A 402 4.82 -6.66 18.63
CA GLU A 402 4.94 -5.96 19.91
C GLU A 402 4.54 -4.49 19.74
N GLU A 403 3.51 -4.06 20.46
CA GLU A 403 2.99 -2.70 20.49
C GLU A 403 2.81 -2.28 21.96
N ASN A 404 3.45 -1.18 22.38
CA ASN A 404 3.38 -0.65 23.76
C ASN A 404 3.69 -1.70 24.86
N GLY A 405 4.62 -2.62 24.60
CA GLY A 405 5.02 -3.67 25.54
C GLY A 405 4.05 -4.85 25.64
N LYS A 406 3.04 -4.93 24.76
CA LYS A 406 2.12 -6.07 24.62
C LYS A 406 2.29 -6.74 23.26
N LYS A 407 2.03 -8.05 23.17
CA LYS A 407 2.04 -8.79 21.91
C LYS A 407 0.65 -8.80 21.29
N VAL A 408 0.49 -8.18 20.13
CA VAL A 408 -0.81 -7.98 19.49
C VAL A 408 -0.99 -8.98 18.36
N ILE A 409 -2.01 -9.84 18.46
CA ILE A 409 -2.46 -10.76 17.41
C ILE A 409 -3.62 -10.10 16.68
N ARG A 410 -3.46 -9.85 15.37
CA ARG A 410 -4.48 -9.19 14.54
C ARG A 410 -5.15 -10.19 13.61
N LEU A 411 -6.47 -10.12 13.52
CA LEU A 411 -7.24 -10.85 12.52
C LEU A 411 -7.32 -10.07 11.21
N PHE A 412 -7.05 -10.76 10.11
CA PHE A 412 -7.19 -10.28 8.74
C PHE A 412 -8.04 -11.23 7.88
N THR A 413 -8.68 -12.21 8.53
CA THR A 413 -9.67 -13.09 7.92
C THR A 413 -10.65 -13.57 8.99
N ASN A 414 -11.83 -14.00 8.56
CA ASN A 414 -12.75 -14.75 9.41
C ASN A 414 -12.16 -16.11 9.77
N ILE A 415 -12.38 -16.54 11.00
CA ILE A 415 -11.85 -17.78 11.55
C ILE A 415 -12.98 -18.79 11.72
N ASP A 416 -12.76 -20.03 11.26
CA ASP A 416 -13.60 -21.17 11.62
C ASP A 416 -12.90 -22.05 12.67
N TRP A 417 -13.32 -21.87 13.93
CA TRP A 417 -13.00 -22.70 15.08
C TRP A 417 -14.26 -23.38 15.61
N SER A 418 -15.17 -23.80 14.73
CA SER A 418 -16.41 -24.50 15.10
C SER A 418 -16.18 -25.79 15.91
N MET A 419 -14.97 -26.35 15.84
CA MET A 419 -14.51 -27.45 16.69
C MET A 419 -14.37 -27.08 18.18
N VAL A 420 -14.31 -25.79 18.52
CA VAL A 420 -14.13 -25.30 19.88
C VAL A 420 -15.48 -25.20 20.57
N THR A 421 -15.77 -26.18 21.43
CA THR A 421 -17.02 -26.26 22.22
C THR A 421 -16.81 -25.84 23.68
N THR A 422 -15.61 -25.39 24.03
CA THR A 422 -15.22 -24.94 25.39
C THR A 422 -14.52 -23.59 25.32
N GLU A 423 -14.07 -23.08 26.47
CA GLU A 423 -13.31 -21.84 26.53
C GLU A 423 -11.92 -22.00 25.87
N LEU A 424 -11.58 -21.05 25.00
CA LEU A 424 -10.25 -20.84 24.44
C LEU A 424 -9.65 -19.57 25.07
N ILE A 425 -8.49 -19.70 25.71
CA ILE A 425 -7.87 -18.61 26.47
C ILE A 425 -6.78 -17.95 25.63
N ILE A 426 -6.87 -16.65 25.43
CA ILE A 426 -5.78 -15.83 24.92
C ILE A 426 -4.82 -15.52 26.08
N PRO A 427 -3.51 -15.81 25.97
CA PRO A 427 -2.57 -15.59 27.07
C PRO A 427 -2.48 -14.11 27.47
N ASP A 428 -2.20 -13.85 28.76
CA ASP A 428 -2.23 -12.50 29.34
C ASP A 428 -1.22 -11.51 28.73
N ASP A 429 -0.11 -11.98 28.17
CA ASP A 429 0.87 -11.14 27.47
C ASP A 429 0.44 -10.78 26.03
N PHE A 430 -0.70 -11.33 25.58
CA PHE A 430 -1.26 -11.09 24.26
C PHE A 430 -2.56 -10.29 24.28
N VAL A 431 -2.77 -9.53 23.20
CA VAL A 431 -4.02 -8.83 22.89
C VAL A 431 -4.55 -9.37 21.57
N PHE A 432 -5.82 -9.77 21.56
CA PHE A 432 -6.48 -10.28 20.36
C PHE A 432 -7.35 -9.20 19.71
N VAL A 433 -6.96 -8.75 18.52
CA VAL A 433 -7.59 -7.62 17.82
C VAL A 433 -8.42 -8.12 16.64
N GLY A 434 -9.73 -7.96 16.75
CA GLY A 434 -10.69 -8.54 15.81
C GLY A 434 -10.85 -7.81 14.48
N GLN A 435 -10.58 -6.49 14.42
CA GLN A 435 -10.66 -5.65 13.20
C GLN A 435 -11.96 -5.78 12.36
N GLY A 436 -13.06 -6.24 12.97
CA GLY A 436 -14.35 -6.48 12.32
C GLY A 436 -14.54 -7.89 11.77
N TYR A 437 -13.58 -8.80 11.95
CA TYR A 437 -13.68 -10.21 11.53
C TYR A 437 -14.50 -11.05 12.51
N ASN A 438 -15.02 -12.17 12.01
CA ASN A 438 -15.83 -13.12 12.75
C ASN A 438 -15.03 -14.37 13.10
N VAL A 439 -15.12 -14.79 14.37
CA VAL A 439 -14.68 -16.10 14.84
C VAL A 439 -15.91 -16.97 15.06
N ARG A 440 -16.00 -18.05 14.28
CA ARG A 440 -17.02 -19.08 14.46
C ARG A 440 -16.53 -20.09 15.48
N LEU A 441 -17.33 -20.35 16.52
CA LEU A 441 -17.07 -21.33 17.57
C LEU A 441 -18.19 -22.38 17.60
N GLY A 442 -17.88 -23.54 18.15
CA GLY A 442 -18.85 -24.60 18.40
C GLY A 442 -19.86 -24.24 19.47
N GLU A 443 -20.89 -25.08 19.62
CA GLU A 443 -21.87 -24.92 20.68
C GLU A 443 -21.18 -24.96 22.06
N GLY A 444 -21.42 -23.96 22.90
CA GLY A 444 -20.76 -23.81 24.21
C GLY A 444 -19.36 -23.19 24.18
N GLY A 445 -18.78 -22.95 22.99
CA GLY A 445 -17.47 -22.33 22.85
C GLY A 445 -17.45 -20.85 23.24
N SER A 446 -16.35 -20.41 23.85
CA SER A 446 -16.10 -19.01 24.21
C SER A 446 -14.63 -18.65 24.06
N ILE A 447 -14.33 -17.36 23.95
CA ILE A 447 -12.96 -16.84 23.99
C ILE A 447 -12.84 -15.92 25.21
N SER A 448 -11.76 -16.05 25.96
CA SER A 448 -11.42 -15.17 27.08
C SER A 448 -9.99 -14.65 26.98
N GLY A 449 -9.70 -13.57 27.70
CA GLY A 449 -8.46 -12.81 27.63
C GLY A 449 -8.68 -11.38 27.13
N THR A 450 -7.59 -10.66 26.87
CA THR A 450 -7.65 -9.26 26.44
C THR A 450 -8.03 -9.17 24.96
N MET A 451 -9.16 -8.55 24.66
CA MET A 451 -9.65 -8.32 23.31
C MET A 451 -9.84 -6.82 23.07
N GLU A 452 -9.44 -6.33 21.90
CA GLU A 452 -9.55 -4.92 21.53
C GLU A 452 -10.20 -4.76 20.14
N GLY A 453 -10.92 -3.66 19.97
CA GLY A 453 -11.60 -3.29 18.75
C GLY A 453 -12.89 -4.06 18.50
N LEU A 454 -13.37 -3.99 17.26
CA LEU A 454 -14.58 -4.67 16.81
C LEU A 454 -14.26 -6.14 16.50
N LEU A 455 -15.01 -7.07 17.09
CA LEU A 455 -14.89 -8.51 16.85
C LEU A 455 -16.29 -9.13 16.77
N TYR A 456 -16.50 -10.09 15.88
CA TYR A 456 -17.71 -10.90 15.88
C TYR A 456 -17.41 -12.31 16.39
N ILE A 457 -18.24 -12.82 17.30
CA ILE A 457 -18.16 -14.21 17.76
C ILE A 457 -19.51 -14.86 17.46
N ASN A 458 -19.52 -15.89 16.60
CA ASN A 458 -20.74 -16.50 16.09
C ASN A 458 -21.76 -15.46 15.58
N GLY A 459 -21.27 -14.46 14.83
CA GLY A 459 -22.06 -13.37 14.26
C GLY A 459 -22.55 -12.32 15.27
N LYS A 460 -22.26 -12.47 16.58
CA LYS A 460 -22.61 -11.47 17.60
C LYS A 460 -21.50 -10.45 17.74
N ARG A 461 -21.87 -9.17 17.84
CA ARG A 461 -20.94 -8.03 17.89
C ARG A 461 -20.35 -7.81 19.29
N TYR A 462 -19.03 -7.79 19.37
CA TYR A 462 -18.24 -7.42 20.56
C TYR A 462 -17.39 -6.18 20.28
N GLU A 463 -17.28 -5.30 21.27
CA GLU A 463 -16.39 -4.14 21.27
C GLU A 463 -15.51 -4.22 22.51
N ASP A 464 -14.19 -4.25 22.31
CA ASP A 464 -13.19 -4.36 23.39
C ASP A 464 -13.49 -5.55 24.34
N GLY A 465 -13.89 -6.67 23.75
CA GLY A 465 -14.25 -7.90 24.47
C GLY A 465 -15.65 -7.90 25.10
N VAL A 466 -16.44 -6.84 24.96
CA VAL A 466 -17.77 -6.74 25.57
C VAL A 466 -18.88 -6.87 24.51
N LEU A 467 -19.86 -7.74 24.75
CA LEU A 467 -21.03 -7.90 23.89
C LEU A 467 -21.83 -6.58 23.83
N VAL A 468 -22.06 -6.04 22.64
CA VAL A 468 -22.67 -4.70 22.46
C VAL A 468 -24.11 -4.61 23.00
N ASP A 469 -24.88 -5.70 22.96
CA ASP A 469 -26.21 -5.74 23.56
C ASP A 469 -26.19 -5.65 25.09
N ALA A 470 -25.06 -6.00 25.73
CA ALA A 470 -24.84 -5.78 27.16
C ALA A 470 -24.47 -4.31 27.45
N LEU A 471 -23.67 -3.67 26.58
CA LEU A 471 -23.31 -2.24 26.69
C LEU A 471 -24.51 -1.30 26.58
N ARG A 472 -25.50 -1.64 25.74
CA ARG A 472 -26.77 -0.91 25.64
C ARG A 472 -27.65 -1.04 26.89
N LYS A 473 -27.56 -2.17 27.61
CA LYS A 473 -28.30 -2.39 28.86
C LYS A 473 -27.60 -1.79 30.09
N SER A 474 -26.28 -1.60 30.06
CA SER A 474 -25.50 -1.00 31.16
C SER A 474 -25.43 0.53 31.12
N GLY A 475 -26.03 1.19 30.11
CA GLY A 475 -26.07 2.65 30.01
C GLY A 475 -24.73 3.32 29.66
N THR A 476 -23.72 2.54 29.27
CA THR A 476 -22.36 3.04 28.95
C THR A 476 -22.16 3.42 27.49
N TYR A 477 -23.20 3.34 26.65
CA TYR A 477 -23.14 3.75 25.26
C TYR A 477 -23.02 5.29 25.15
N LYS A 478 -21.80 5.82 25.06
CA LYS A 478 -21.60 7.18 24.56
C LYS A 478 -21.87 7.15 23.06
N LYS A 479 -22.98 7.76 22.69
CA LYS A 479 -23.28 8.10 21.30
C LYS A 479 -22.09 8.92 20.79
N HIS A 480 -21.29 8.35 19.88
CA HIS A 480 -20.48 9.20 19.01
C HIS A 480 -21.49 9.97 18.18
N ASP A 481 -21.67 11.25 18.52
CA ASP A 481 -22.49 12.15 17.75
C ASP A 481 -21.89 12.20 16.35
N SER A 482 -22.67 11.68 15.40
CA SER A 482 -22.63 12.08 14.00
C SER A 482 -22.70 13.60 13.97
N VAL A 483 -21.57 14.25 13.70
CA VAL A 483 -21.56 15.64 13.29
C VAL A 483 -21.65 15.63 11.77
N CYS A 484 -22.67 16.33 11.27
CA CYS A 484 -23.04 16.50 9.88
C CYS A 484 -21.89 16.99 8.98
#